data_AF-A0A2I0R4P8-F1
#
_entry.id   AF-A0A2I0R4P8-F1
#
_cell.length_a   1.000
_cell.length_b   1.000
_cell.length_c   1.000
_cell.angle_alpha   90.00
_cell.angle_beta   90.00
_cell.angle_gamma   90.00
#
_symmetry.space_group_name_H-M   'P 1'
#
loop_
_entity.id
_entity.type
_entity.pdbx_description
1 polymer ?
#
loop_
_entity_poly.entity_id
_entity_poly.type
_entity_poly.pdbx_seq_one_letter_code
_entity_poly.pdbx_strand_id
1 'polypeptide(L)'
;MRLIQHILYVFLFVTLLTSCSDYQKIVKGDDYEEKFLFANRMYEKENYSRALALYEQIYQRFPNTDQGQVAYYRIGKSYFLEGDYYMAGYYFNQFSIRYPTSEKAEKALFLTAICSVKNSPNPALDQEETDLALNDLQLFVQRFPESELIDSCNRTMDRLRLKLETKKFESVKLYAKMERYRAAVASSKSFLDEYPRSHFLDEVTRIKFENAYKLAMNSVFSKKKGRIEEAMETYTKYSYLFDGKSYQNRLERYNNDLVEELGFVAEKYSFNGIVNAYEQSNSNSTQKKTHYLEETIKRFDNFATKYPESSLLEKARSIKDKAEKELTNS
;
A
#
# COMPACT_ATOMS: atom_id res chain seq x y z
N MET A 1 -0.26 68.47 -24.05
CA MET A 1 0.31 67.22 -23.46
C MET A 1 -0.70 66.08 -23.35
N ARG A 2 -1.88 66.28 -22.71
CA ARG A 2 -2.88 65.19 -22.58
C ARG A 2 -3.38 64.63 -23.92
N LEU A 3 -3.63 65.46 -24.93
CA LEU A 3 -4.07 65.01 -26.26
C LEU A 3 -3.03 64.10 -26.94
N ILE A 4 -1.74 64.43 -26.84
CA ILE A 4 -0.63 63.64 -27.39
C ILE A 4 -0.51 62.29 -26.65
N GLN A 5 -0.72 62.27 -25.33
CA GLN A 5 -0.78 61.03 -24.56
C GLN A 5 -1.96 60.14 -24.98
N HIS A 6 -3.14 60.71 -25.24
CA HIS A 6 -4.29 59.93 -25.72
C HIS A 6 -4.06 59.37 -27.12
N ILE A 7 -3.43 60.15 -28.02
CA ILE A 7 -3.04 59.67 -29.35
C ILE A 7 -2.02 58.54 -29.25
N LEU A 8 -1.04 58.63 -28.33
CA LEU A 8 -0.07 57.56 -28.07
C LEU A 8 -0.73 56.30 -27.50
N TYR A 9 -1.70 56.42 -26.60
CA TYR A 9 -2.44 55.26 -26.07
C TYR A 9 -3.32 54.60 -27.14
N VAL A 10 -3.96 55.40 -28.00
CA VAL A 10 -4.76 54.88 -29.13
C VAL A 10 -3.84 54.23 -30.17
N PHE A 11 -2.68 54.81 -30.48
CA PHE A 11 -1.71 54.21 -31.38
C PHE A 11 -1.14 52.90 -30.82
N LEU A 12 -0.77 52.86 -29.53
CA LEU A 12 -0.32 51.65 -28.84
C LEU A 12 -1.41 50.56 -28.85
N PHE A 13 -2.67 50.95 -28.62
CA PHE A 13 -3.82 50.05 -28.68
C PHE A 13 -4.08 49.52 -30.10
N VAL A 14 -3.95 50.36 -31.13
CA VAL A 14 -4.10 49.96 -32.54
C VAL A 14 -2.95 49.04 -32.98
N THR A 15 -1.72 49.27 -32.53
CA THR A 15 -0.59 48.36 -32.81
C THR A 15 -0.74 46.99 -32.14
N LEU A 16 -1.43 46.91 -30.98
CA LEU A 16 -1.80 45.66 -30.34
C LEU A 16 -2.89 44.89 -31.12
N LEU A 17 -3.75 45.60 -31.86
CA LEU A 17 -4.83 45.02 -32.68
C LEU A 17 -4.39 44.55 -34.07
N THR A 18 -3.25 45.03 -34.60
CA THR A 18 -2.71 44.60 -35.91
C THR A 18 -1.91 43.30 -35.87
N SER A 19 -1.77 42.65 -34.72
CA SER A 19 -1.19 41.31 -34.63
C SER A 19 -2.18 40.22 -35.07
N CYS A 20 -2.73 40.35 -36.27
CA CYS A 20 -3.23 39.19 -37.02
C CYS A 20 -2.00 38.38 -37.43
N SER A 21 -1.47 37.61 -36.49
CA SER A 21 -0.23 36.85 -36.70
C SER A 21 -0.41 35.93 -37.90
N ASP A 22 0.64 35.72 -38.70
CA ASP A 22 0.59 34.82 -39.86
C ASP A 22 0.06 33.43 -39.48
N TYR A 23 0.28 33.00 -38.23
CA TYR A 23 -0.37 31.83 -37.64
C TYR A 23 -1.89 31.79 -37.84
N GLN A 24 -2.63 32.88 -37.60
CA GLN A 24 -4.09 32.89 -37.74
C GLN A 24 -4.54 32.76 -39.20
N LYS A 25 -3.73 33.25 -40.16
CA LYS A 25 -3.98 33.04 -41.60
C LYS A 25 -3.79 31.55 -41.93
N ILE A 26 -2.70 30.95 -41.46
CA ILE A 26 -2.39 29.53 -41.68
C ILE A 26 -3.45 28.62 -41.07
N VAL A 27 -3.84 28.86 -39.82
CA VAL A 27 -4.87 28.09 -39.10
C VAL A 27 -6.19 28.06 -39.86
N LYS A 28 -6.61 29.19 -40.45
CA LYS A 28 -7.88 29.32 -41.18
C LYS A 28 -7.80 28.89 -42.65
N GLY A 29 -6.61 28.79 -43.23
CA GLY A 29 -6.42 28.39 -44.62
C GLY A 29 -6.72 26.91 -44.85
N ASP A 30 -6.84 26.51 -46.12
CA ASP A 30 -7.04 25.11 -46.53
C ASP A 30 -5.79 24.46 -47.14
N ASP A 31 -4.63 25.15 -47.11
CA ASP A 31 -3.35 24.57 -47.49
C ASP A 31 -2.76 23.78 -46.33
N TYR A 32 -2.95 22.46 -46.35
CA TYR A 32 -2.49 21.57 -45.29
C TYR A 32 -0.99 21.26 -45.35
N GLU A 33 -0.35 21.41 -46.51
CA GLU A 33 1.10 21.31 -46.62
C GLU A 33 1.74 22.50 -45.89
N GLU A 34 1.23 23.70 -46.16
CA GLU A 34 1.66 24.91 -45.48
C GLU A 34 1.43 24.83 -43.96
N LYS A 35 0.27 24.31 -43.53
CA LYS A 35 -0.01 24.03 -42.11
C LYS A 35 1.01 23.08 -41.50
N PHE A 36 1.36 21.98 -42.17
CA PHE A 36 2.30 20.99 -41.64
C PHE A 36 3.71 21.58 -41.50
N LEU A 37 4.20 22.30 -42.51
CA LEU A 37 5.49 22.99 -42.44
C LEU A 37 5.50 24.06 -41.34
N PHE A 38 4.40 24.82 -41.19
CA PHE A 38 4.28 25.82 -40.13
C PHE A 38 4.24 25.17 -38.74
N ALA A 39 3.52 24.06 -38.58
CA ALA A 39 3.45 23.29 -37.34
C ALA A 39 4.84 22.80 -36.91
N ASN A 40 5.62 22.25 -37.85
CA ASN A 40 7.00 21.82 -37.59
C ASN A 40 7.88 22.99 -37.12
N ARG A 41 7.79 24.16 -37.77
CA ARG A 41 8.52 25.36 -37.31
C ARG A 41 8.10 25.82 -35.92
N MET A 42 6.81 25.75 -35.58
CA MET A 42 6.34 26.10 -34.23
C MET A 42 6.86 25.10 -33.20
N TYR A 43 6.82 23.80 -33.53
CA TYR A 43 7.34 22.74 -32.68
C TYR A 43 8.84 22.88 -32.42
N GLU A 44 9.63 23.18 -33.46
CA GLU A 44 11.08 23.43 -33.36
C GLU A 44 11.42 24.66 -32.53
N LYS A 45 10.53 25.67 -32.55
CA LYS A 45 10.62 26.86 -31.70
C LYS A 45 10.03 26.67 -30.30
N GLU A 46 9.73 25.43 -29.91
CA GLU A 46 9.13 25.05 -28.63
C GLU A 46 7.75 25.70 -28.37
N ASN A 47 7.11 26.22 -29.42
CA ASN A 47 5.76 26.75 -29.36
C ASN A 47 4.76 25.60 -29.57
N TYR A 48 4.71 24.71 -28.58
CA TYR A 48 3.97 23.46 -28.65
C TYR A 48 2.47 23.67 -28.76
N SER A 49 1.87 24.58 -27.99
CA SER A 49 0.44 24.95 -28.11
C SER A 49 0.02 25.34 -29.54
N ARG A 50 0.82 26.16 -30.24
CA ARG A 50 0.51 26.53 -31.64
C ARG A 50 0.71 25.38 -32.61
N ALA A 51 1.76 24.58 -32.40
CA ALA A 51 2.03 23.41 -33.22
C ALA A 51 0.92 22.36 -33.08
N LEU A 52 0.49 22.11 -31.84
CA LEU A 52 -0.56 21.17 -31.46
C LEU A 52 -1.86 21.43 -32.22
N ALA A 53 -2.37 22.66 -32.19
CA ALA A 53 -3.61 23.02 -32.89
C ALA A 53 -3.54 22.80 -34.42
N LEU A 54 -2.36 22.99 -35.03
CA LEU A 54 -2.17 22.72 -36.45
C LEU A 54 -2.07 21.21 -36.73
N TYR A 55 -1.33 20.47 -35.90
CA TYR A 55 -1.23 19.01 -36.02
C TYR A 55 -2.58 18.31 -35.84
N GLU A 56 -3.45 18.79 -34.95
CA GLU A 56 -4.81 18.27 -34.77
C GLU A 56 -5.65 18.41 -36.06
N GLN A 57 -5.60 19.57 -36.72
CA GLN A 57 -6.30 19.77 -37.99
C GLN A 57 -5.74 18.86 -39.10
N ILE A 58 -4.42 18.74 -39.19
CA ILE A 58 -3.76 17.87 -40.17
C ILE A 58 -4.17 16.41 -39.95
N TYR A 59 -4.15 15.95 -38.70
CA TYR A 59 -4.58 14.60 -38.36
C TYR A 59 -6.06 14.36 -38.66
N GLN A 60 -6.94 15.31 -38.31
CA GLN A 60 -8.37 15.20 -38.58
C GLN A 60 -8.67 15.04 -40.08
N ARG A 61 -7.89 15.73 -40.93
CA ARG A 61 -8.09 15.69 -42.38
C ARG A 61 -7.43 14.48 -43.04
N PHE A 62 -6.22 14.10 -42.61
CA PHE A 62 -5.37 13.12 -43.30
C PHE A 62 -4.78 12.04 -42.38
N PRO A 63 -5.59 11.33 -41.56
CA PRO A 63 -5.06 10.44 -40.51
C PRO A 63 -4.25 9.24 -41.04
N ASN A 64 -4.49 8.80 -42.27
CA ASN A 64 -3.86 7.61 -42.85
C ASN A 64 -2.64 7.93 -43.75
N THR A 65 -2.14 9.16 -43.68
CA THR A 65 -0.95 9.60 -44.44
C THR A 65 0.28 9.65 -43.54
N ASP A 66 1.47 9.68 -44.13
CA ASP A 66 2.73 9.87 -43.39
C ASP A 66 2.71 11.16 -42.57
N GLN A 67 2.16 12.24 -43.13
CA GLN A 67 1.98 13.51 -42.43
C GLN A 67 0.99 13.39 -41.26
N GLY A 68 -0.12 12.66 -41.45
CA GLY A 68 -1.08 12.38 -40.39
C GLY A 68 -0.46 11.58 -39.24
N GLN A 69 0.34 10.56 -39.56
CA GLN A 69 1.08 9.79 -38.57
C GLN A 69 2.09 10.66 -37.81
N VAL A 70 2.89 11.47 -38.50
CA VAL A 70 3.84 12.39 -37.86
C VAL A 70 3.09 13.42 -37.00
N ALA A 71 2.01 14.00 -37.50
CA ALA A 71 1.17 14.94 -36.77
C ALA A 71 0.65 14.30 -35.48
N TYR A 72 0.08 13.09 -35.54
CA TYR A 72 -0.44 12.39 -34.36
C TYR A 72 0.64 12.11 -33.31
N TYR A 73 1.83 11.68 -33.73
CA TYR A 73 2.96 11.51 -32.82
C TYR A 73 3.40 12.84 -32.18
N ARG A 74 3.41 13.92 -32.98
CA ARG A 74 3.80 15.26 -32.53
C ARG A 74 2.77 15.90 -31.60
N ILE A 75 1.48 15.55 -31.71
CA ILE A 75 0.44 15.91 -30.73
C ILE A 75 0.82 15.37 -29.35
N GLY A 76 1.06 14.06 -29.23
CA GLY A 76 1.47 13.46 -27.96
C GLY A 76 2.79 14.02 -27.42
N LYS A 77 3.77 14.27 -28.31
CA LYS A 77 5.03 14.94 -27.93
C LYS A 77 4.83 16.37 -27.44
N SER A 78 3.92 17.12 -28.03
CA SER A 78 3.64 18.51 -27.63
C SER A 78 3.08 18.54 -26.22
N TYR A 79 2.05 17.72 -25.92
CA TYR A 79 1.54 17.56 -24.56
C TYR A 79 2.63 17.13 -23.57
N PHE A 80 3.50 16.18 -23.96
CA PHE A 80 4.58 15.71 -23.10
C PHE A 80 5.56 16.83 -22.72
N LEU A 81 5.89 17.69 -23.69
CA LEU A 81 6.85 18.78 -23.50
C LEU A 81 6.22 19.94 -22.72
N GLU A 82 4.92 20.15 -22.85
CA GLU A 82 4.16 21.10 -22.01
C GLU A 82 3.88 20.57 -20.59
N GLY A 83 4.15 19.28 -20.34
CA GLY A 83 3.98 18.66 -19.02
C GLY A 83 2.59 18.10 -18.75
N ASP A 84 1.69 18.14 -19.74
CA ASP A 84 0.40 17.45 -19.66
C ASP A 84 0.59 15.96 -19.98
N TYR A 85 1.05 15.23 -18.97
CA TYR A 85 1.36 13.81 -19.13
C TYR A 85 0.11 12.94 -19.29
N TYR A 86 -1.06 13.38 -18.83
CA TYR A 86 -2.32 12.68 -19.06
C TYR A 86 -2.67 12.66 -20.55
N MET A 87 -2.70 13.83 -21.19
CA MET A 87 -2.98 13.92 -22.62
C MET A 87 -1.87 13.30 -23.45
N ALA A 88 -0.60 13.51 -23.07
CA ALA A 88 0.53 12.88 -23.75
C ALA A 88 0.43 11.35 -23.74
N GLY A 89 0.18 10.75 -22.57
CA GLY A 89 0.04 9.31 -22.41
C GLY A 89 -1.12 8.75 -23.24
N TYR A 90 -2.26 9.46 -23.27
CA TYR A 90 -3.38 9.11 -24.14
C TYR A 90 -2.97 9.05 -25.63
N TYR A 91 -2.40 10.12 -26.17
CA TYR A 91 -2.03 10.18 -27.59
C TYR A 91 -0.93 9.18 -27.95
N PHE A 92 0.06 8.95 -27.08
CA PHE A 92 1.08 7.95 -27.31
C PHE A 92 0.53 6.52 -27.30
N ASN A 93 -0.36 6.21 -26.35
CA ASN A 93 -1.00 4.90 -26.30
C ASN A 93 -1.80 4.65 -27.58
N GLN A 94 -2.63 5.62 -27.97
CA GLN A 94 -3.40 5.58 -29.20
C GLN A 94 -2.50 5.48 -30.44
N PHE A 95 -1.34 6.14 -30.46
CA PHE A 95 -0.38 6.03 -31.57
C PHE A 95 0.08 4.57 -31.74
N SER A 96 0.43 3.89 -30.64
CA SER A 96 0.89 2.49 -30.67
C SER A 96 -0.18 1.48 -31.13
N ILE A 97 -1.46 1.87 -31.03
CA ILE A 97 -2.62 1.08 -31.46
C ILE A 97 -2.96 1.39 -32.93
N ARG A 98 -2.96 2.68 -33.30
CA ARG A 98 -3.35 3.16 -34.63
C ARG A 98 -2.27 2.89 -35.68
N TYR A 99 -1.00 2.95 -35.29
CA TYR A 99 0.14 2.76 -36.19
C TYR A 99 1.07 1.66 -35.68
N PRO A 100 0.60 0.41 -35.56
CA PRO A 100 1.36 -0.67 -34.93
C PRO A 100 2.62 -1.07 -35.70
N THR A 101 2.67 -0.83 -37.02
CA THR A 101 3.82 -1.09 -37.90
C THR A 101 4.80 0.07 -37.98
N SER A 102 4.53 1.19 -37.29
CA SER A 102 5.43 2.32 -37.25
C SER A 102 6.71 1.97 -36.50
N GLU A 103 7.86 2.43 -36.99
CA GLU A 103 9.11 2.43 -36.23
C GLU A 103 9.01 3.21 -34.91
N LYS A 104 8.01 4.11 -34.79
CA LYS A 104 7.75 4.86 -33.56
C LYS A 104 6.79 4.16 -32.60
N ALA A 105 6.20 3.02 -32.96
CA ALA A 105 5.18 2.35 -32.15
C ALA A 105 5.73 1.92 -30.78
N GLU A 106 6.92 1.31 -30.77
CA GLU A 106 7.64 0.95 -29.56
C GLU A 106 7.91 2.17 -28.68
N LYS A 107 8.54 3.20 -29.26
CA LYS A 107 8.86 4.44 -28.55
C LYS A 107 7.62 5.16 -28.03
N ALA A 108 6.50 5.09 -28.75
CA ALA A 108 5.23 5.65 -28.29
C ALA A 108 4.73 4.89 -27.06
N LEU A 109 4.68 3.56 -27.08
CA LEU A 109 4.24 2.80 -25.91
C LEU A 109 5.15 3.01 -24.70
N PHE A 110 6.47 3.11 -24.91
CA PHE A 110 7.38 3.50 -23.83
C PHE A 110 7.04 4.88 -23.26
N LEU A 111 6.79 5.88 -24.13
CA LEU A 111 6.43 7.23 -23.69
C LEU A 111 5.08 7.25 -22.94
N THR A 112 4.12 6.39 -23.27
CA THR A 112 2.91 6.19 -22.46
C THR A 112 3.29 5.82 -21.03
N ALA A 113 4.11 4.79 -20.84
CA ALA A 113 4.54 4.34 -19.52
C ALA A 113 5.30 5.45 -18.76
N ILE A 114 6.15 6.20 -19.46
CA ILE A 114 6.87 7.34 -18.86
C ILE A 114 5.93 8.48 -18.44
N CYS A 115 4.83 8.72 -19.15
CA CYS A 115 3.81 9.67 -18.73
C CYS A 115 3.18 9.25 -17.39
N SER A 116 2.78 7.99 -17.28
CA SER A 116 2.23 7.42 -16.04
C SER A 116 3.24 7.52 -14.89
N VAL A 117 4.52 7.22 -15.14
CA VAL A 117 5.61 7.41 -14.15
C VAL A 117 5.73 8.86 -13.68
N LYS A 118 5.48 9.84 -14.56
CA LYS A 118 5.56 11.27 -14.23
C LYS A 118 4.33 11.78 -13.47
N ASN A 119 3.16 11.19 -13.70
CA ASN A 119 1.95 11.43 -12.92
C ASN A 119 1.99 10.79 -11.53
N SER A 120 2.82 9.77 -11.37
CA SER A 120 3.03 9.07 -10.10
C SER A 120 3.41 10.03 -8.96
N PRO A 121 2.56 10.19 -7.92
CA PRO A 121 2.74 11.24 -6.92
C PRO A 121 3.79 10.87 -5.86
N ASN A 122 4.08 11.82 -4.97
CA ASN A 122 4.90 11.56 -3.79
C ASN A 122 4.26 10.48 -2.88
N PRO A 123 5.04 9.80 -2.00
CA PRO A 123 4.53 8.66 -1.22
C PRO A 123 3.42 8.99 -0.21
N ALA A 124 3.28 10.26 0.19
CA ALA A 124 2.30 10.68 1.18
C ALA A 124 0.86 10.71 0.62
N LEU A 125 0.72 10.83 -0.71
CA LEU A 125 -0.56 10.89 -1.42
C LEU A 125 -1.01 9.50 -1.87
N ASP A 126 -2.25 9.39 -2.36
CA ASP A 126 -2.78 8.17 -2.98
C ASP A 126 -1.86 7.67 -4.11
N GLN A 127 -1.78 6.35 -4.31
CA GLN A 127 -0.79 5.74 -5.20
C GLN A 127 -1.40 5.03 -6.42
N GLU A 128 -2.66 5.25 -6.75
CA GLU A 128 -3.30 4.68 -7.94
C GLU A 128 -2.49 4.92 -9.23
N GLU A 129 -1.99 6.15 -9.42
CA GLU A 129 -1.13 6.52 -10.56
C GLU A 129 0.24 5.80 -10.55
N THR A 130 0.74 5.40 -9.38
CA THR A 130 1.96 4.57 -9.26
C THR A 130 1.70 3.15 -9.74
N ASP A 131 0.55 2.58 -9.38
CA ASP A 131 0.16 1.24 -9.82
C ASP A 131 -0.11 1.22 -11.34
N LEU A 132 -0.75 2.27 -11.86
CA LEU A 132 -0.90 2.47 -13.31
C LEU A 132 0.46 2.51 -14.02
N ALA A 133 1.42 3.28 -13.50
CA ALA A 133 2.76 3.35 -14.07
C ALA A 133 3.49 2.00 -14.08
N LEU A 134 3.32 1.18 -13.03
CA LEU A 134 3.87 -0.18 -12.99
C LEU A 134 3.26 -1.07 -14.07
N ASN A 135 1.93 -1.00 -14.25
CA ASN A 135 1.23 -1.78 -15.27
C ASN A 135 1.66 -1.38 -16.69
N ASP A 136 1.79 -0.08 -16.98
CA ASP A 136 2.20 0.39 -18.30
C ASP A 136 3.66 0.02 -18.62
N LEU A 137 4.57 0.11 -17.64
CA LEU A 137 5.95 -0.35 -17.80
C LEU A 137 6.00 -1.86 -18.06
N GLN A 138 5.21 -2.64 -17.32
CA GLN A 138 5.15 -4.09 -17.49
C GLN A 138 4.56 -4.47 -18.86
N LEU A 139 3.53 -3.75 -19.32
CA LEU A 139 2.97 -3.93 -20.67
C LEU A 139 4.03 -3.66 -21.75
N PHE A 140 4.81 -2.59 -21.61
CA PHE A 140 5.92 -2.31 -22.52
C PHE A 140 6.94 -3.45 -22.56
N VAL A 141 7.40 -3.91 -21.39
CA VAL A 141 8.36 -5.03 -21.26
C VAL A 141 7.82 -6.31 -21.89
N GLN A 142 6.53 -6.61 -21.72
CA GLN A 142 5.89 -7.79 -22.31
C GLN A 142 5.76 -7.69 -23.83
N ARG A 143 5.46 -6.51 -24.37
CA ARG A 143 5.24 -6.32 -25.80
C ARG A 143 6.54 -6.17 -26.59
N PHE A 144 7.59 -5.63 -25.97
CA PHE A 144 8.88 -5.37 -26.61
C PHE A 144 10.06 -5.95 -25.79
N PRO A 145 10.11 -7.27 -25.56
CA PRO A 145 11.08 -7.90 -24.64
C PRO A 145 12.55 -7.78 -25.08
N GLU A 146 12.81 -7.47 -26.35
CA GLU A 146 14.15 -7.29 -26.92
C GLU A 146 14.57 -5.81 -27.01
N SER A 147 13.75 -4.88 -26.51
CA SER A 147 14.04 -3.45 -26.55
C SER A 147 15.28 -3.08 -25.73
N GLU A 148 16.08 -2.14 -26.23
CA GLU A 148 17.18 -1.52 -25.46
C GLU A 148 16.68 -0.75 -24.21
N LEU A 149 15.37 -0.47 -24.13
CA LEU A 149 14.75 0.28 -23.03
C LEU A 149 14.33 -0.61 -21.85
N ILE A 150 14.44 -1.94 -21.95
CA ILE A 150 14.01 -2.89 -20.91
C ILE A 150 14.70 -2.60 -19.57
N ASP A 151 16.01 -2.34 -19.57
CA ASP A 151 16.76 -2.03 -18.35
C ASP A 151 16.26 -0.75 -17.66
N SER A 152 15.90 0.26 -18.46
CA SER A 152 15.33 1.52 -17.94
C SER A 152 13.97 1.28 -17.30
N CYS A 153 13.13 0.46 -17.94
CA CYS A 153 11.83 0.06 -17.41
C CYS A 153 11.98 -0.71 -16.09
N ASN A 154 12.86 -1.71 -16.04
CA ASN A 154 13.10 -2.52 -14.85
C ASN A 154 13.57 -1.66 -13.66
N ARG A 155 14.58 -0.80 -13.87
CA ARG A 155 15.05 0.12 -12.82
C ARG A 155 13.96 1.08 -12.35
N THR A 156 13.11 1.55 -13.26
CA THR A 156 11.98 2.42 -12.92
C THR A 156 10.92 1.68 -12.12
N MET A 157 10.56 0.45 -12.52
CA MET A 157 9.64 -0.40 -11.78
C MET A 157 10.14 -0.70 -10.36
N ASP A 158 11.44 -1.01 -10.20
CA ASP A 158 12.03 -1.26 -8.88
C ASP A 158 11.95 -0.03 -7.98
N ARG A 159 12.21 1.17 -8.53
CA ARG A 159 12.04 2.43 -7.79
C ARG A 159 10.58 2.67 -7.37
N LEU A 160 9.61 2.40 -8.24
CA LEU A 160 8.19 2.56 -7.92
C LEU A 160 7.73 1.53 -6.89
N ARG A 161 8.17 0.27 -6.98
CA ARG A 161 7.89 -0.76 -5.97
C ARG A 161 8.47 -0.39 -4.61
N LEU A 162 9.73 0.06 -4.57
CA LEU A 162 10.36 0.56 -3.35
C LEU A 162 9.58 1.74 -2.75
N LYS A 163 9.02 2.61 -3.59
CA LYS A 163 8.17 3.73 -3.15
C LYS A 163 6.91 3.22 -2.43
N LEU A 164 6.21 2.24 -3.00
CA LEU A 164 5.02 1.63 -2.39
C LEU A 164 5.36 0.89 -1.09
N GLU A 165 6.46 0.13 -1.11
CA GLU A 165 6.99 -0.58 0.06
C GLU A 165 7.31 0.41 1.20
N THR A 166 8.05 1.48 0.89
CA THR A 166 8.40 2.53 1.86
C THR A 166 7.15 3.18 2.46
N LYS A 167 6.12 3.45 1.65
CA LYS A 167 4.84 4.00 2.14
C LYS A 167 4.17 3.06 3.15
N LYS A 168 4.13 1.76 2.86
CA LYS A 168 3.54 0.77 3.78
C LYS A 168 4.37 0.60 5.05
N PHE A 169 5.69 0.61 4.93
CA PHE A 169 6.61 0.61 6.07
C PHE A 169 6.40 1.82 6.99
N GLU A 170 6.31 3.03 6.45
CA GLU A 170 6.06 4.23 7.25
C GLU A 170 4.68 4.20 7.93
N SER A 171 3.69 3.56 7.30
CA SER A 171 2.38 3.35 7.94
C SER A 171 2.47 2.42 9.16
N VAL A 172 3.27 1.34 9.08
CA VAL A 172 3.57 0.46 10.22
C VAL A 172 4.18 1.25 11.38
N LYS A 173 5.21 2.05 11.08
CA LYS A 173 5.89 2.90 12.07
C LYS A 173 4.95 3.92 12.69
N LEU A 174 4.08 4.54 11.89
CA LEU A 174 3.11 5.52 12.35
C LEU A 174 2.13 4.89 13.35
N TYR A 175 1.56 3.72 13.06
CA TYR A 175 0.66 3.03 14.00
C TYR A 175 1.36 2.66 15.31
N ALA A 176 2.61 2.19 15.24
CA ALA A 176 3.40 1.89 16.43
C ALA A 176 3.68 3.15 17.26
N LYS A 177 4.04 4.26 16.62
CA LYS A 177 4.32 5.55 17.27
C LYS A 177 3.07 6.13 17.95
N MET A 178 1.89 5.93 17.38
CA MET A 178 0.61 6.32 17.98
C MET A 178 0.08 5.33 19.02
N GLU A 179 0.86 4.31 19.39
CA GLU A 179 0.47 3.26 20.34
C GLU A 179 -0.82 2.51 19.95
N ARG A 180 -1.16 2.52 18.65
CA ARG A 180 -2.28 1.75 18.11
C ARG A 180 -1.84 0.30 17.89
N TYR A 181 -1.53 -0.40 18.98
CA TYR A 181 -0.86 -1.72 18.97
C TYR A 181 -1.50 -2.73 18.02
N ARG A 182 -2.83 -2.87 18.06
CA ARG A 182 -3.56 -3.78 17.15
C ARG A 182 -3.40 -3.40 15.68
N ALA A 183 -3.46 -2.10 15.36
CA ALA A 183 -3.27 -1.62 14.00
C ALA A 183 -1.82 -1.83 13.54
N ALA A 184 -0.85 -1.55 14.42
CA ALA A 184 0.56 -1.81 14.15
C ALA A 184 0.80 -3.30 13.82
N VAL A 185 0.34 -4.23 14.66
CA VAL A 185 0.47 -5.68 14.42
C VAL A 185 -0.18 -6.09 13.09
N ALA A 186 -1.40 -5.63 12.82
CA ALA A 186 -2.10 -5.96 11.57
C ALA A 186 -1.38 -5.40 10.34
N SER A 187 -0.94 -4.14 10.39
CA SER A 187 -0.20 -3.50 9.30
C SER A 187 1.17 -4.15 9.07
N SER A 188 1.88 -4.54 10.13
CA SER A 188 3.13 -5.28 10.03
C SER A 188 2.91 -6.64 9.38
N LYS A 189 1.84 -7.36 9.72
CA LYS A 189 1.50 -8.63 9.07
C LYS A 189 1.28 -8.43 7.57
N SER A 190 0.43 -7.46 7.19
CA SER A 190 0.20 -7.13 5.76
C SER A 190 1.51 -6.81 5.05
N PHE A 191 2.38 -6.00 5.66
CA PHE A 191 3.68 -5.67 5.09
C PHE A 191 4.56 -6.90 4.87
N LEU A 192 4.68 -7.78 5.87
CA LEU A 192 5.53 -8.97 5.79
C LEU A 192 5.01 -10.00 4.78
N ASP A 193 3.68 -10.09 4.63
CA ASP A 193 3.03 -10.97 3.66
C ASP A 193 3.24 -10.46 2.22
N GLU A 194 3.17 -9.14 2.01
CA GLU A 194 3.30 -8.52 0.70
C GLU A 194 4.75 -8.32 0.24
N TYR A 195 5.67 -8.03 1.17
CA TYR A 195 7.08 -7.75 0.88
C TYR A 195 8.03 -8.72 1.62
N PRO A 196 7.95 -10.04 1.36
CA PRO A 196 8.74 -11.05 2.06
C PRO A 196 10.25 -11.00 1.78
N ARG A 197 10.69 -10.12 0.88
CA ARG A 197 12.11 -9.87 0.53
C ARG A 197 12.54 -8.42 0.79
N SER A 198 11.72 -7.66 1.50
CA SER A 198 12.01 -6.28 1.87
C SER A 198 13.32 -6.16 2.66
N HIS A 199 14.03 -5.05 2.51
CA HIS A 199 15.14 -4.74 3.41
C HIS A 199 14.66 -4.25 4.80
N PHE A 200 13.36 -3.99 4.97
CA PHE A 200 12.72 -3.58 6.23
C PHE A 200 12.22 -4.76 7.08
N LEU A 201 12.43 -6.02 6.66
CA LEU A 201 11.87 -7.20 7.34
C LEU A 201 12.24 -7.29 8.83
N ASP A 202 13.51 -7.04 9.18
CA ASP A 202 13.99 -7.05 10.57
C ASP A 202 13.20 -6.02 11.40
N GLU A 203 13.19 -4.77 10.93
CA GLU A 203 12.54 -3.68 11.65
C GLU A 203 11.02 -3.88 11.77
N VAL A 204 10.34 -4.30 10.70
CA VAL A 204 8.90 -4.54 10.73
C VAL A 204 8.54 -5.72 11.63
N THR A 205 9.33 -6.80 11.60
CA THR A 205 9.09 -7.97 12.47
C THR A 205 9.32 -7.61 13.94
N ARG A 206 10.35 -6.81 14.24
CA ARG A 206 10.58 -6.25 15.57
C ARG A 206 9.41 -5.38 16.03
N ILE A 207 8.97 -4.43 15.20
CA ILE A 207 7.82 -3.57 15.50
C ILE A 207 6.57 -4.42 15.75
N LYS A 208 6.34 -5.46 14.92
CA LYS A 208 5.22 -6.39 15.10
C LYS A 208 5.26 -7.02 16.48
N PHE A 209 6.40 -7.59 16.88
CA PHE A 209 6.54 -8.26 18.16
C PHE A 209 6.37 -7.30 19.34
N GLU A 210 7.05 -6.15 19.33
CA GLU A 210 6.96 -5.15 20.40
C GLU A 210 5.51 -4.67 20.61
N ASN A 211 4.78 -4.46 19.52
CA ASN A 211 3.37 -4.06 19.59
C ASN A 211 2.46 -5.24 19.99
N ALA A 212 2.76 -6.48 19.56
CA ALA A 212 2.02 -7.67 19.98
C ALA A 212 2.18 -7.92 21.50
N TYR A 213 3.39 -7.77 22.02
CA TYR A 213 3.69 -7.79 23.46
C TYR A 213 2.84 -6.76 24.22
N LYS A 214 2.91 -5.49 23.83
CA LYS A 214 2.13 -4.43 24.48
C LYS A 214 0.62 -4.67 24.37
N LEU A 215 0.15 -5.18 23.24
CA LEU A 215 -1.26 -5.54 23.07
C LEU A 215 -1.65 -6.67 24.02
N ALA A 216 -0.85 -7.73 24.12
CA ALA A 216 -1.11 -8.90 24.96
C ALA A 216 -1.13 -8.52 26.45
N MET A 217 -0.10 -7.82 26.94
CA MET A 217 0.01 -7.44 28.35
C MET A 217 -1.16 -6.54 28.80
N ASN A 218 -1.63 -5.64 27.95
CA ASN A 218 -2.75 -4.75 28.22
C ASN A 218 -4.14 -5.33 27.86
N SER A 219 -4.22 -6.61 27.52
CA SER A 219 -5.49 -7.25 27.15
C SER A 219 -6.35 -7.62 28.33
N VAL A 220 -7.66 -7.54 28.14
CA VAL A 220 -8.63 -8.23 29.01
C VAL A 220 -8.35 -9.73 29.04
N PHE A 221 -8.59 -10.35 30.20
CA PHE A 221 -8.23 -11.75 30.47
C PHE A 221 -8.68 -12.72 29.37
N SER A 222 -9.93 -12.59 28.91
CA SER A 222 -10.53 -13.48 27.89
C SER A 222 -9.81 -13.49 26.54
N LYS A 223 -9.06 -12.44 26.22
CA LYS A 223 -8.28 -12.31 24.98
C LYS A 223 -6.79 -12.47 25.20
N LYS A 224 -6.34 -12.47 26.47
CA LYS A 224 -4.93 -12.35 26.82
C LYS A 224 -4.15 -13.59 26.38
N LYS A 225 -4.65 -14.80 26.67
CA LYS A 225 -3.99 -16.06 26.28
C LYS A 225 -3.61 -16.10 24.80
N GLY A 226 -4.58 -15.97 23.91
CA GLY A 226 -4.33 -16.08 22.46
C GLY A 226 -3.40 -14.97 21.94
N ARG A 227 -3.44 -13.77 22.52
CA ARG A 227 -2.53 -12.67 22.14
C ARG A 227 -1.11 -12.89 22.64
N ILE A 228 -0.94 -13.51 23.81
CA ILE A 228 0.38 -13.92 24.30
C ILE A 228 0.97 -14.98 23.37
N GLU A 229 0.19 -16.01 23.05
CA GLU A 229 0.63 -17.08 22.14
C GLU A 229 1.05 -16.52 20.77
N GLU A 230 0.26 -15.61 20.18
CA GLU A 230 0.60 -14.93 18.92
C GLU A 230 1.88 -14.08 19.03
N ALA A 231 2.08 -13.38 20.15
CA ALA A 231 3.27 -12.58 20.38
C ALA A 231 4.53 -13.48 20.51
N MET A 232 4.44 -14.58 21.26
CA MET A 232 5.53 -15.55 21.42
C MET A 232 5.87 -16.26 20.10
N GLU A 233 4.88 -16.58 19.26
CA GLU A 233 5.12 -17.10 17.91
C GLU A 233 5.90 -16.09 17.07
N THR A 234 5.51 -14.81 17.13
CA THR A 234 6.21 -13.74 16.43
C THR A 234 7.65 -13.58 16.93
N TYR A 235 7.89 -13.66 18.24
CA TYR A 235 9.24 -13.65 18.83
C TYR A 235 10.08 -14.83 18.34
N THR A 236 9.52 -16.04 18.37
CA THR A 236 10.21 -17.26 17.92
C THR A 236 10.66 -17.11 16.47
N LYS A 237 9.79 -16.60 15.60
CA LYS A 237 10.13 -16.31 14.21
C LYS A 237 11.20 -15.23 14.10
N TYR A 238 11.12 -14.16 14.90
CA TYR A 238 12.14 -13.11 14.91
C TYR A 238 13.51 -13.66 15.32
N SER A 239 13.58 -14.37 16.44
CA SER A 239 14.82 -14.94 16.98
C SER A 239 15.47 -15.93 16.01
N TYR A 240 14.67 -16.67 15.26
CA TYR A 240 15.18 -17.58 14.23
C TYR A 240 15.76 -16.84 13.01
N LEU A 241 15.11 -15.77 12.56
CA LEU A 241 15.49 -15.05 11.33
C LEU A 241 16.57 -13.98 11.53
N PHE A 242 16.64 -13.38 12.72
CA PHE A 242 17.42 -12.17 12.99
C PHE A 242 18.29 -12.29 14.25
N ASP A 243 18.92 -13.45 14.45
CA ASP A 243 19.81 -13.69 15.59
C ASP A 243 21.02 -12.72 15.62
N GLY A 244 21.48 -12.38 16.82
CA GLY A 244 22.66 -11.52 17.05
C GLY A 244 22.43 -10.01 16.85
N LYS A 245 21.19 -9.53 16.71
CA LYS A 245 20.87 -8.10 16.55
C LYS A 245 20.87 -7.36 17.89
N SER A 246 21.11 -6.04 17.85
CA SER A 246 21.24 -5.19 19.05
C SER A 246 20.03 -5.19 19.99
N TYR A 247 18.85 -5.58 19.50
CA TYR A 247 17.61 -5.59 20.27
C TYR A 247 17.30 -6.93 20.95
N GLN A 248 18.07 -7.99 20.68
CA GLN A 248 17.77 -9.35 21.12
C GLN A 248 17.50 -9.45 22.63
N ASN A 249 18.40 -8.91 23.46
CA ASN A 249 18.24 -8.93 24.91
C ASN A 249 16.95 -8.23 25.39
N ARG A 250 16.48 -7.19 24.67
CA ARG A 250 15.22 -6.52 25.01
C ARG A 250 14.03 -7.39 24.64
N LEU A 251 14.06 -7.99 23.45
CA LEU A 251 12.96 -8.83 22.97
C LEU A 251 12.85 -10.13 23.77
N GLU A 252 13.97 -10.71 24.18
CA GLU A 252 14.01 -11.86 25.07
C GLU A 252 13.36 -11.57 26.42
N ARG A 253 13.65 -10.40 27.03
CA ARG A 253 12.96 -9.97 28.25
C ARG A 253 11.45 -9.89 28.06
N TYR A 254 10.98 -9.28 26.97
CA TYR A 254 9.54 -9.24 26.65
C TYR A 254 8.95 -10.65 26.47
N ASN A 255 9.70 -11.58 25.88
CA ASN A 255 9.25 -12.96 25.76
C ASN A 255 9.17 -13.66 27.12
N ASN A 256 10.11 -13.41 28.04
CA ASN A 256 10.09 -13.96 29.39
C ASN A 256 8.89 -13.44 30.19
N ASP A 257 8.59 -12.14 30.10
CA ASP A 257 7.38 -11.55 30.68
C ASP A 257 6.10 -12.22 30.14
N LEU A 258 6.05 -12.52 28.84
CA LEU A 258 4.93 -13.22 28.21
C LEU A 258 4.79 -14.65 28.72
N VAL A 259 5.90 -15.36 28.90
CA VAL A 259 5.91 -16.73 29.45
C VAL A 259 5.34 -16.74 30.87
N GLU A 260 5.77 -15.80 31.72
CA GLU A 260 5.27 -15.66 33.09
C GLU A 260 3.76 -15.36 33.10
N GLU A 261 3.33 -14.34 32.33
CA GLU A 261 1.92 -13.97 32.23
C GLU A 261 1.07 -15.10 31.65
N LEU A 262 1.58 -15.89 30.69
CA LEU A 262 0.89 -17.07 30.16
C LEU A 262 0.68 -18.12 31.25
N GLY A 263 1.67 -18.31 32.13
CA GLY A 263 1.58 -19.18 33.29
C GLY A 263 0.42 -18.78 34.20
N PHE A 264 0.39 -17.51 34.61
CA PHE A 264 -0.69 -16.94 35.42
C PHE A 264 -2.06 -17.07 34.75
N VAL A 265 -2.14 -16.76 33.45
CA VAL A 265 -3.38 -16.86 32.67
C VAL A 265 -3.86 -18.32 32.60
N ALA A 266 -2.97 -19.26 32.31
CA ALA A 266 -3.29 -20.68 32.23
C ALA A 266 -3.76 -21.26 33.57
N GLU A 267 -3.10 -20.89 34.68
CA GLU A 267 -3.52 -21.23 36.03
C GLU A 267 -4.95 -20.75 36.30
N LYS A 268 -5.22 -19.47 36.06
CA LYS A 268 -6.54 -18.89 36.30
C LYS A 268 -7.63 -19.49 35.40
N TYR A 269 -7.33 -19.85 34.15
CA TYR A 269 -8.25 -20.60 33.30
C TYR A 269 -8.55 -21.99 33.87
N SER A 270 -7.53 -22.69 34.38
CA SER A 270 -7.69 -24.00 35.02
C SER A 270 -8.59 -23.90 36.26
N PHE A 271 -8.35 -22.91 37.12
CA PHE A 271 -9.18 -22.62 38.28
C PHE A 271 -10.64 -22.30 37.89
N ASN A 272 -10.86 -21.41 36.93
CA ASN A 272 -12.21 -21.08 36.45
C ASN A 272 -12.92 -22.30 35.85
N GLY A 273 -12.18 -23.25 35.28
CA GLY A 273 -12.74 -24.52 34.83
C GLY A 273 -13.35 -25.35 35.96
N ILE A 274 -12.76 -25.32 37.16
CA ILE A 274 -13.31 -25.96 38.37
C ILE A 274 -14.60 -25.25 38.79
N VAL A 275 -14.55 -23.92 38.89
CA VAL A 275 -15.70 -23.08 39.26
C VAL A 275 -16.88 -23.35 38.31
N ASN A 276 -16.65 -23.28 37.00
CA ASN A 276 -17.69 -23.48 35.99
C ASN A 276 -18.28 -24.89 36.03
N ALA A 277 -17.46 -25.93 36.23
CA ALA A 277 -17.96 -27.30 36.35
C ALA A 277 -18.86 -27.44 37.59
N TYR A 278 -18.47 -26.85 38.72
CA TYR A 278 -19.28 -26.88 39.93
C TYR A 278 -20.59 -26.10 39.76
N GLU A 279 -20.55 -24.92 39.15
CA GLU A 279 -21.76 -24.14 38.85
C GLU A 279 -22.75 -24.92 37.96
N GLN A 280 -22.26 -25.67 36.97
CA GLN A 280 -23.06 -26.53 36.11
C GLN A 280 -23.68 -27.74 36.83
N SER A 281 -23.15 -28.12 38.00
CA SER A 281 -23.72 -29.18 38.83
C SER A 281 -25.09 -28.83 39.42
N ASN A 282 -25.49 -27.55 39.43
CA ASN A 282 -26.84 -27.09 39.79
C ASN A 282 -27.94 -27.50 38.76
N SER A 283 -27.69 -28.53 37.98
CA SER A 283 -28.62 -29.08 37.00
C SER A 283 -29.77 -29.84 37.68
N ASN A 284 -30.99 -29.67 37.17
CA ASN A 284 -32.17 -30.41 37.60
C ASN A 284 -32.13 -31.91 37.26
N SER A 285 -31.24 -32.33 36.35
CA SER A 285 -31.00 -33.74 36.04
C SER A 285 -29.95 -34.33 36.97
N THR A 286 -30.31 -35.37 37.73
CA THR A 286 -29.41 -36.11 38.63
C THR A 286 -28.16 -36.60 37.91
N GLN A 287 -28.31 -37.22 36.73
CA GLN A 287 -27.18 -37.69 35.94
C GLN A 287 -26.20 -36.58 35.57
N LYS A 288 -26.71 -35.42 35.12
CA LYS A 288 -25.86 -34.27 34.80
C LYS A 288 -25.21 -33.68 36.04
N LYS A 289 -25.94 -33.60 37.15
CA LYS A 289 -25.40 -33.16 38.45
C LYS A 289 -24.21 -34.02 38.86
N THR A 290 -24.40 -35.34 38.94
CA THR A 290 -23.34 -36.31 39.27
C THR A 290 -22.13 -36.14 38.36
N HIS A 291 -22.36 -36.07 37.04
CA HIS A 291 -21.28 -35.88 36.07
C HIS A 291 -20.45 -34.61 36.32
N TYR A 292 -21.10 -33.46 36.56
CA TYR A 292 -20.40 -32.20 36.79
C TYR A 292 -19.70 -32.13 38.15
N LEU A 293 -20.22 -32.80 39.17
CA LEU A 293 -19.53 -32.95 40.47
C LEU A 293 -18.24 -33.78 40.32
N GLU A 294 -18.31 -34.93 39.63
CA GLU A 294 -17.13 -35.76 39.32
C GLU A 294 -16.10 -34.99 38.49
N GLU A 295 -16.56 -34.25 37.47
CA GLU A 295 -15.70 -33.41 36.64
C GLU A 295 -15.06 -32.28 37.44
N THR A 296 -15.76 -31.70 38.42
CA THR A 296 -15.20 -30.69 39.35
C THR A 296 -14.04 -31.27 40.15
N ILE A 297 -14.23 -32.45 40.75
CA ILE A 297 -13.21 -33.14 41.54
C ILE A 297 -11.99 -33.44 40.67
N LYS A 298 -12.22 -34.03 39.48
CA LYS A 298 -11.16 -34.35 38.51
C LYS A 298 -10.39 -33.10 38.07
N ARG A 299 -11.08 -31.98 37.83
CA ARG A 299 -10.44 -30.70 37.47
C ARG A 299 -9.61 -30.15 38.61
N PHE A 300 -10.08 -30.26 39.85
CA PHE A 300 -9.29 -29.90 41.03
C PHE A 300 -8.03 -30.76 41.13
N ASP A 301 -8.12 -32.08 41.01
CA ASP A 301 -6.96 -32.95 41.18
C ASP A 301 -5.87 -32.65 40.13
N ASN A 302 -6.29 -32.40 38.89
CA ASN A 302 -5.43 -31.91 37.81
C ASN A 302 -4.82 -30.53 38.13
N PHE A 303 -5.63 -29.60 38.66
CA PHE A 303 -5.17 -28.27 39.05
C PHE A 303 -4.13 -28.34 40.17
N ALA A 304 -4.39 -29.10 41.24
CA ALA A 304 -3.51 -29.25 42.39
C ALA A 304 -2.18 -29.91 42.01
N THR A 305 -2.21 -30.86 41.07
CA THR A 305 -1.00 -31.50 40.56
C THR A 305 -0.19 -30.54 39.69
N LYS A 306 -0.85 -29.74 38.84
CA LYS A 306 -0.18 -28.83 37.92
C LYS A 306 0.30 -27.53 38.58
N TYR A 307 -0.42 -27.05 39.60
CA TYR A 307 -0.18 -25.78 40.28
C TYR A 307 -0.16 -25.95 41.82
N PRO A 308 0.78 -26.73 42.37
CA PRO A 308 0.82 -27.06 43.80
C PRO A 308 1.07 -25.84 44.70
N GLU A 309 1.72 -24.80 44.18
CA GLU A 309 2.03 -23.56 44.91
C GLU A 309 1.04 -22.41 44.58
N SER A 310 -0.10 -22.73 43.94
CA SER A 310 -1.09 -21.73 43.56
C SER A 310 -1.72 -21.07 44.79
N SER A 311 -1.79 -19.74 44.78
CA SER A 311 -2.59 -18.98 45.76
C SER A 311 -4.10 -19.26 45.69
N LEU A 312 -4.57 -19.90 44.61
CA LEU A 312 -5.97 -20.30 44.42
C LEU A 312 -6.25 -21.72 44.91
N LEU A 313 -5.23 -22.48 45.33
CA LEU A 313 -5.37 -23.90 45.69
C LEU A 313 -6.39 -24.13 46.81
N GLU A 314 -6.36 -23.30 47.86
CA GLU A 314 -7.31 -23.40 48.97
C GLU A 314 -8.75 -23.11 48.55
N LYS A 315 -8.94 -22.12 47.66
CA LYS A 315 -10.27 -21.83 47.10
C LYS A 315 -10.76 -22.98 46.23
N ALA A 316 -9.87 -23.56 45.43
CA ALA A 316 -10.17 -24.72 44.58
C ALA A 316 -10.53 -25.94 45.42
N ARG A 317 -9.80 -26.18 46.51
CA ARG A 317 -10.04 -27.28 47.47
C ARG A 317 -11.41 -27.14 48.11
N SER A 318 -11.76 -25.93 48.56
CA SER A 318 -13.10 -25.66 49.11
C SER A 318 -14.24 -25.99 48.12
N ILE A 319 -14.05 -25.78 46.82
CA ILE A 319 -15.03 -26.16 45.80
C ILE A 319 -15.10 -27.69 45.64
N LYS A 320 -13.95 -28.38 45.63
CA LYS A 320 -13.90 -29.85 45.63
C LYS A 320 -14.64 -30.44 46.83
N ASP A 321 -14.35 -29.98 48.04
CA ASP A 321 -14.95 -30.52 49.26
C ASP A 321 -16.48 -30.40 49.25
N LYS A 322 -17.00 -29.28 48.72
CA LYS A 322 -18.43 -29.10 48.48
C LYS A 322 -18.95 -30.11 47.45
N ALA A 323 -18.22 -30.31 46.36
CA ALA A 323 -18.63 -31.26 45.32
C ALA A 323 -18.68 -32.70 45.85
N GLU A 324 -17.68 -33.15 46.62
CA GLU A 324 -17.65 -34.47 47.27
C GLU A 324 -18.81 -34.64 48.25
N LYS A 325 -19.09 -33.60 49.06
CA LYS A 325 -20.22 -33.61 49.98
C LYS A 325 -21.56 -33.69 49.24
N GLU A 326 -21.72 -32.99 48.11
CA GLU A 326 -22.96 -33.09 47.33
C GLU A 326 -23.10 -34.43 46.62
N LEU A 327 -21.99 -35.03 46.17
CA LEU A 327 -21.97 -36.33 45.51
C LEU A 327 -22.34 -37.46 46.46
N THR A 328 -21.92 -37.39 47.72
CA THR A 328 -22.30 -38.36 48.77
C THR A 328 -23.76 -38.24 49.21
N ASN A 329 -24.41 -37.10 48.93
CA ASN A 329 -25.82 -36.82 49.26
C ASN A 329 -26.78 -36.93 48.06
N SER A 330 -26.27 -37.17 46.84
CA SER A 330 -27.04 -37.30 45.59
C SER A 330 -27.17 -38.76 45.20
#